data_AF-A0A3B9WC58-F1
#
_entry.id   AF-A0A3B9WC58-F1
#
_cell.length_a   1.000
_cell.length_b   1.000
_cell.length_c   1.000
_cell.angle_alpha   90.00
_cell.angle_beta   90.00
_cell.angle_gamma   90.00
#
_symmetry.space_group_name_H-M   'P 1'
#
loop_
_entity.id
_entity.type
_entity.pdbx_description
1 polymer ?
#
loop_
_entity_poly.entity_id
_entity_poly.type
_entity_poly.pdbx_seq_one_letter_code
_entity_poly.pdbx_strand_id
1 'polypeptide(L)'
;MLRAGSGHRAELEIKKSRFLAVLHRTDTEDAAREAVAEVAAQHRDARHHCTAFVLGASRGTTRSSDDGEPAGTAGIPMLQALTQFATPQQRAGGHPGDLSDVTAVVVRWFGGVKLGAGGLVRAYSAAVTAALETALLRRRLRCRELSFTAPHADAGRVEAEIRAHGYTVLPTDYDAARATLRVLVPDRADDLADARDGLAGITSGRADVLDGAPQWRDLPLE
;
A
#
# COMPACT_ATOMS: atom_id res chain seq x y z
N MET A 1 0.97 1.59 -0.31
CA MET A 1 0.45 0.62 -1.30
C MET A 1 -0.68 1.26 -2.11
N LEU A 2 -1.10 0.65 -3.21
CA LEU A 2 -2.28 1.07 -3.98
C LEU A 2 -3.58 0.78 -3.20
N ARG A 3 -4.61 1.61 -3.41
CA ARG A 3 -5.98 1.28 -2.95
C ARG A 3 -6.43 -0.01 -3.64
N ALA A 4 -7.10 -0.89 -2.88
CA ALA A 4 -7.72 -2.09 -3.46
C ALA A 4 -8.77 -1.71 -4.52
N GLY A 5 -8.81 -2.45 -5.63
CA GLY A 5 -9.69 -2.21 -6.77
C GLY A 5 -9.03 -2.60 -8.09
N SER A 6 -9.66 -2.22 -9.21
CA SER A 6 -9.09 -2.39 -10.55
C SER A 6 -7.77 -1.63 -10.69
N GLY A 7 -6.80 -2.19 -11.41
CA GLY A 7 -5.49 -1.58 -11.63
C GLY A 7 -5.57 -0.12 -12.11
N HIS A 8 -4.63 0.71 -11.64
CA HIS A 8 -4.51 2.11 -12.04
C HIS A 8 -3.67 2.24 -13.30
N ARG A 9 -4.02 3.16 -14.20
CA ARG A 9 -3.30 3.28 -15.48
C ARG A 9 -2.96 4.73 -15.83
N ALA A 10 -1.80 4.93 -16.45
CA ALA A 10 -1.42 6.19 -17.06
C ALA A 10 -0.67 5.92 -18.37
N GLU A 11 -0.78 6.85 -19.32
CA GLU A 11 -0.15 6.73 -20.63
C GLU A 11 0.76 7.93 -20.92
N LEU A 12 1.90 7.66 -21.54
CA LEU A 12 2.81 8.66 -22.08
C LEU A 12 3.12 8.36 -23.55
N GLU A 13 3.27 9.42 -24.34
CA GLU A 13 3.84 9.34 -25.68
C GLU A 13 5.21 10.04 -25.72
N ILE A 14 6.24 9.30 -26.14
CA ILE A 14 7.62 9.81 -26.24
C ILE A 14 8.16 9.42 -27.62
N LYS A 15 8.48 10.42 -28.44
CA LYS A 15 8.96 10.23 -29.82
C LYS A 15 8.08 9.23 -30.59
N LYS A 16 6.75 9.46 -30.57
CA LYS A 16 5.71 8.62 -31.18
C LYS A 16 5.56 7.21 -30.58
N SER A 17 6.42 6.81 -29.64
CA SER A 17 6.27 5.54 -28.94
C SER A 17 5.32 5.74 -27.78
N ARG A 18 4.33 4.84 -27.64
CA ARG A 18 3.33 4.87 -26.58
C ARG A 18 3.74 3.94 -25.45
N PHE A 19 3.64 4.44 -24.21
CA PHE A 19 3.95 3.72 -22.98
C PHE A 19 2.74 3.77 -22.07
N LEU A 20 2.05 2.63 -21.91
CA LEU A 20 0.95 2.48 -20.97
C LEU A 20 1.46 1.79 -19.72
N ALA A 21 1.55 2.52 -18.62
CA ALA A 21 1.84 1.96 -17.30
C ALA A 21 0.54 1.52 -16.63
N VAL A 22 0.49 0.27 -16.19
CA VAL A 22 -0.61 -0.32 -15.42
C VAL A 22 -0.06 -0.78 -14.07
N LEU A 23 -0.66 -0.29 -12.99
CA LEU A 23 -0.27 -0.58 -11.62
C LEU A 23 -1.34 -1.43 -10.94
N HIS A 24 -0.93 -2.56 -10.37
CA HIS A 24 -1.80 -3.45 -9.61
C HIS A 24 -1.32 -3.55 -8.17
N ARG A 25 -2.27 -3.60 -7.22
CA ARG A 25 -1.95 -3.99 -5.85
C ARG A 25 -1.75 -5.50 -5.80
N THR A 26 -0.56 -5.94 -5.41
CA THR A 26 -0.20 -7.37 -5.33
C THR A 26 0.76 -7.57 -4.19
N ASP A 27 0.49 -8.52 -3.29
CA ASP A 27 1.34 -8.81 -2.12
C ASP A 27 2.09 -10.14 -2.22
N THR A 28 1.83 -10.93 -3.26
CA THR A 28 2.46 -12.23 -3.53
C THR A 28 2.96 -12.32 -4.97
N GLU A 29 3.92 -13.21 -5.23
CA GLU A 29 4.44 -13.43 -6.59
C GLU A 29 3.36 -14.01 -7.51
N ASP A 30 2.44 -14.80 -6.97
CA ASP A 30 1.32 -15.39 -7.72
C ASP A 30 0.37 -14.29 -8.21
N ALA A 31 -0.05 -13.39 -7.31
CA ALA A 31 -0.86 -12.22 -7.68
C ALA A 31 -0.14 -11.29 -8.67
N ALA A 32 1.18 -11.13 -8.54
CA ALA A 32 1.98 -10.38 -9.51
C ALA A 32 1.98 -11.04 -10.91
N ARG A 33 2.12 -12.37 -10.98
CA ARG A 33 2.06 -13.12 -12.24
C ARG A 33 0.69 -13.04 -12.89
N GLU A 34 -0.38 -13.13 -12.10
CA GLU A 34 -1.75 -12.97 -12.58
C GLU A 34 -1.99 -11.58 -13.17
N ALA A 35 -1.56 -10.52 -12.49
CA ALA A 35 -1.66 -9.14 -12.99
C ALA A 35 -0.89 -8.95 -14.32
N VAL A 36 0.31 -9.53 -14.43
CA VAL A 36 1.11 -9.49 -15.67
C VAL A 36 0.38 -10.21 -16.81
N ALA A 37 -0.13 -11.41 -16.55
CA ALA A 37 -0.87 -12.18 -17.55
C ALA A 37 -2.15 -11.47 -18.01
N GLU A 38 -2.88 -10.83 -17.08
CA GLU A 38 -4.06 -10.04 -17.39
C GLU A 38 -3.72 -8.89 -18.36
N VAL A 39 -2.71 -8.07 -18.04
CA VAL A 39 -2.30 -6.93 -18.88
C VAL A 39 -1.78 -7.39 -20.24
N ALA A 40 -0.97 -8.47 -20.28
CA ALA A 40 -0.48 -9.04 -21.53
C ALA A 40 -1.64 -9.55 -22.42
N ALA A 41 -2.65 -10.19 -21.83
CA ALA A 41 -3.82 -10.66 -22.55
C ALA A 41 -4.70 -9.52 -23.09
N GLN A 42 -4.79 -8.40 -22.37
CA GLN A 42 -5.52 -7.20 -22.82
C GLN A 42 -4.80 -6.46 -23.96
N HIS A 43 -3.47 -6.56 -24.03
CA HIS A 43 -2.64 -5.80 -24.98
C HIS A 43 -1.72 -6.70 -25.81
N ARG A 44 -2.27 -7.73 -26.44
CA ARG A 44 -1.51 -8.72 -27.26
C ARG A 44 -0.85 -8.13 -28.51
N ASP A 45 -1.27 -6.94 -28.93
CA ASP A 45 -0.73 -6.21 -30.07
C ASP A 45 0.58 -5.47 -29.74
N ALA A 46 0.92 -5.31 -28.46
CA ALA A 46 2.19 -4.75 -28.03
C ALA A 46 3.32 -5.78 -28.08
N ARG A 47 4.54 -5.30 -28.32
CA ARG A 47 5.73 -6.17 -28.41
C ARG A 47 6.39 -6.43 -27.05
N HIS A 48 6.22 -5.50 -26.12
CA HIS A 48 6.90 -5.51 -24.83
C HIS A 48 5.92 -5.15 -23.71
N HIS A 49 5.91 -5.96 -22.67
CA HIS A 49 5.17 -5.85 -21.41
C HIS A 49 6.18 -5.92 -20.26
N CYS A 50 7.08 -4.94 -20.19
CA CYS A 50 8.12 -4.90 -19.17
C CYS A 50 7.48 -4.78 -17.77
N THR A 51 8.10 -5.39 -16.76
CA THR A 51 7.49 -5.51 -15.42
C THR A 51 8.45 -5.11 -14.31
N ALA A 52 7.91 -4.61 -13.21
CA ALA A 52 8.62 -4.50 -11.94
C ALA A 52 7.63 -4.65 -10.77
N PHE A 53 8.06 -5.27 -9.67
CA PHE A 53 7.21 -5.37 -8.48
C PHE A 53 7.98 -5.26 -7.17
N VAL A 54 7.28 -4.81 -6.14
CA VAL A 54 7.71 -4.75 -4.74
C VAL A 54 6.60 -5.35 -3.89
N LEU A 55 6.85 -6.51 -3.29
CA LEU A 55 5.82 -7.31 -2.63
C LEU A 55 6.06 -7.43 -1.13
N GLY A 56 4.96 -7.42 -0.38
CA GLY A 56 4.95 -7.57 1.06
C GLY A 56 5.35 -6.31 1.81
N ALA A 57 4.89 -6.19 3.05
CA ALA A 57 5.15 -5.02 3.90
C ALA A 57 6.64 -4.79 4.17
N SER A 58 7.44 -5.87 4.28
CA SER A 58 8.89 -5.77 4.48
C SER A 58 9.64 -5.42 3.19
N ARG A 59 8.96 -5.42 2.04
CA ARG A 59 9.55 -5.20 0.71
C ARG A 59 10.66 -6.20 0.37
N GLY A 60 10.64 -7.37 1.01
CA GLY A 60 11.69 -8.38 0.87
C GLY A 60 11.72 -9.09 -0.49
N THR A 61 10.63 -9.00 -1.26
CA THR A 61 10.54 -9.61 -2.59
C THR A 61 10.40 -8.53 -3.65
N THR A 62 11.45 -8.35 -4.44
CA THR A 62 11.48 -7.41 -5.57
C THR A 62 12.01 -8.11 -6.82
N ARG A 63 11.38 -7.88 -7.97
CA ARG A 63 11.88 -8.36 -9.27
C ARG A 63 11.54 -7.37 -10.37
N SER A 64 12.22 -7.52 -11.50
CA SER A 64 11.90 -6.80 -12.72
C SER A 64 12.24 -7.62 -13.96
N SER A 65 11.65 -7.25 -15.11
CA SER A 65 11.87 -7.88 -16.40
C SER A 65 11.86 -6.82 -17.50
N ASP A 66 12.84 -6.88 -18.41
CA ASP A 66 12.91 -6.03 -19.60
C ASP A 66 12.03 -6.55 -20.75
N ASP A 67 11.49 -7.77 -20.67
CA ASP A 67 10.61 -8.38 -21.68
C ASP A 67 11.08 -8.18 -23.14
N GLY A 68 12.36 -8.45 -23.40
CA GLY A 68 12.95 -8.34 -24.74
C GLY A 68 13.36 -6.92 -25.16
N GLU A 69 13.18 -5.90 -24.31
CA GLU A 69 13.93 -4.65 -24.43
C GLU A 69 15.43 -4.90 -24.16
N PRO A 70 16.32 -3.98 -24.59
CA PRO A 70 17.73 -4.06 -24.23
C PRO A 70 17.92 -4.17 -22.72
N ALA A 71 18.82 -5.06 -22.30
CA ALA A 71 19.03 -5.39 -20.89
C ALA A 71 19.28 -4.14 -20.02
N GLY A 72 18.55 -4.03 -18.92
CA GLY A 72 18.64 -2.95 -17.94
C GLY A 72 18.00 -1.63 -18.38
N THR A 73 17.29 -1.60 -19.51
CA THR A 73 16.69 -0.35 -20.02
C THR A 73 15.23 -0.13 -19.68
N ALA A 74 14.54 -1.15 -19.14
CA ALA A 74 13.12 -1.07 -18.77
C ALA A 74 12.86 -1.52 -17.33
N GLY A 75 13.10 -2.79 -17.01
CA GLY A 75 12.74 -3.40 -15.73
C GLY A 75 13.40 -2.73 -14.52
N ILE A 76 14.73 -2.55 -14.56
CA ILE A 76 15.47 -1.90 -13.47
C ILE A 76 15.00 -0.44 -13.25
N PRO A 77 14.89 0.41 -14.28
CA PRO A 77 14.32 1.75 -14.15
C PRO A 77 12.91 1.79 -13.56
N MET A 78 12.04 0.85 -13.93
CA MET A 78 10.69 0.72 -13.36
C MET A 78 10.74 0.36 -11.87
N LEU A 79 11.59 -0.59 -11.49
CA LEU A 79 11.76 -1.00 -10.10
C LEU A 79 12.31 0.15 -9.25
N GLN A 80 13.25 0.94 -9.78
CA GLN A 80 13.76 2.14 -9.13
C GLN A 80 12.64 3.17 -8.92
N ALA A 81 11.80 3.40 -9.93
CA ALA A 81 10.65 4.29 -9.80
C ALA A 81 9.69 3.84 -8.68
N LEU A 82 9.36 2.55 -8.61
CA LEU A 82 8.53 2.00 -7.52
C LEU A 82 9.19 2.16 -6.15
N THR A 83 10.49 1.84 -6.06
CA THR A 83 11.17 1.77 -4.77
C THR A 83 11.52 3.13 -4.17
N GLN A 84 11.74 4.13 -5.03
CA GLN A 84 12.09 5.50 -4.63
C GLN A 84 10.86 6.42 -4.53
N PHE A 85 9.69 5.97 -4.98
CA PHE A 85 8.49 6.79 -4.93
C PHE A 85 8.10 7.13 -3.49
N ALA A 86 8.10 8.44 -3.21
CA ALA A 86 7.62 9.04 -1.97
C ALA A 86 6.44 9.96 -2.29
N THR A 87 5.41 9.95 -1.45
CA THR A 87 4.28 10.88 -1.57
C THR A 87 4.73 12.34 -1.32
N PRO A 88 3.95 13.35 -1.74
CA PRO A 88 4.25 14.75 -1.43
C PRO A 88 4.50 15.00 0.07
N GLN A 89 3.67 14.39 0.93
CA GLN A 89 3.78 14.45 2.38
C GLN A 89 5.12 13.86 2.87
N GLN A 90 5.51 12.68 2.37
CA GLN A 90 6.78 12.05 2.72
C GLN A 90 7.97 12.91 2.28
N ARG A 91 7.93 13.47 1.06
CA ARG A 91 8.99 14.36 0.56
C ARG A 91 9.13 15.62 1.42
N ALA A 92 8.01 16.26 1.79
CA ALA A 92 8.00 17.43 2.65
C ALA A 92 8.58 17.15 4.05
N GLY A 93 8.32 15.95 4.59
CA GLY A 93 8.88 15.48 5.86
C GLY A 93 10.29 14.89 5.77
N GLY A 94 10.91 14.83 4.58
CA GLY A 94 12.22 14.20 4.39
C GLY A 94 12.23 12.68 4.58
N HIS A 95 11.06 12.04 4.52
CA HIS A 95 10.92 10.59 4.66
C HIS A 95 11.12 9.88 3.31
N PRO A 96 11.83 8.75 3.29
CA PRO A 96 12.01 7.97 2.08
C PRO A 96 10.70 7.33 1.62
N GLY A 97 10.66 6.97 0.35
CA GLY A 97 9.57 6.19 -0.22
C GLY A 97 9.50 4.77 0.37
N ASP A 98 8.32 4.37 0.80
CA ASP A 98 8.04 3.07 1.43
C ASP A 98 7.00 2.23 0.68
N LEU A 99 6.78 2.54 -0.60
CA LEU A 99 5.80 1.85 -1.43
C LEU A 99 6.05 0.34 -1.49
N SER A 100 4.99 -0.42 -1.23
CA SER A 100 4.92 -1.88 -1.18
C SER A 100 3.60 -2.38 -1.75
N ASP A 101 3.53 -3.70 -1.93
CA ASP A 101 2.40 -4.44 -2.48
C ASP A 101 1.95 -3.92 -3.84
N VAL A 102 2.91 -3.78 -4.76
CA VAL A 102 2.67 -3.19 -6.08
C VAL A 102 3.39 -3.98 -7.18
N THR A 103 2.68 -4.20 -8.28
CA THR A 103 3.21 -4.63 -9.57
C THR A 103 2.94 -3.55 -10.59
N ALA A 104 3.98 -3.16 -11.34
CA ALA A 104 3.89 -2.30 -12.50
C ALA A 104 4.16 -3.11 -13.77
N VAL A 105 3.29 -2.94 -14.77
CA VAL A 105 3.47 -3.45 -16.13
C VAL A 105 3.46 -2.25 -17.06
N VAL A 106 4.52 -2.08 -17.84
CA VAL A 106 4.57 -1.04 -18.87
C VAL A 106 4.47 -1.70 -20.24
N VAL A 107 3.35 -1.44 -20.90
CA VAL A 107 3.08 -1.89 -22.26
C VAL A 107 3.61 -0.85 -23.23
N ARG A 108 4.44 -1.28 -24.17
CA ARG A 108 5.06 -0.37 -25.15
C ARG A 108 4.67 -0.69 -26.58
N TRP A 109 4.25 0.35 -27.31
CA TRP A 109 4.12 0.33 -28.76
C TRP A 109 5.18 1.21 -29.41
N PHE A 110 5.96 0.63 -30.33
CA PHE A 110 7.04 1.35 -31.00
C PHE A 110 6.52 2.34 -32.04
N GLY A 111 6.96 3.60 -31.94
CA GLY A 111 6.52 4.70 -32.79
C GLY A 111 7.32 4.95 -34.06
N GLY A 112 8.21 4.05 -34.47
CA GLY A 112 9.10 4.24 -35.63
C GLY A 112 10.38 5.02 -35.35
N VAL A 113 10.53 5.64 -34.17
CA VAL A 113 11.73 6.40 -33.78
C VAL A 113 12.45 5.72 -32.61
N LYS A 114 13.73 5.39 -32.79
CA LYS A 114 14.54 4.78 -31.73
C LYS A 114 14.85 5.80 -30.62
N LEU A 115 14.65 5.40 -29.37
CA LEU A 115 14.93 6.25 -28.19
C LEU A 115 16.41 6.15 -27.73
N GLY A 116 17.11 5.06 -28.08
CA GLY A 116 18.41 4.71 -27.50
C GLY A 116 18.29 4.26 -26.03
N ALA A 117 19.33 3.63 -25.49
CA ALA A 117 19.29 3.03 -24.14
C ALA A 117 18.91 4.03 -23.05
N GLY A 118 19.57 5.20 -23.00
CA GLY A 118 19.24 6.24 -22.01
C GLY A 118 17.85 6.86 -22.22
N GLY A 119 17.33 6.84 -23.44
CA GLY A 119 15.95 7.28 -23.72
C GLY A 119 14.90 6.29 -23.21
N LEU A 120 15.17 4.98 -23.34
CA LEU A 120 14.31 3.92 -22.80
C LEU A 120 14.27 3.97 -21.27
N VAL A 121 15.44 4.07 -20.63
CA VAL A 121 15.56 4.19 -19.17
C VAL A 121 14.66 5.31 -18.64
N ARG A 122 14.75 6.51 -19.25
CA ARG A 122 13.92 7.64 -18.84
C ARG A 122 12.44 7.42 -19.14
N ALA A 123 12.10 6.83 -20.30
CA ALA A 123 10.71 6.60 -20.68
C ALA A 123 9.99 5.63 -19.75
N TYR A 124 10.61 4.49 -19.43
CA TYR A 124 10.04 3.49 -18.53
C TYR A 124 9.88 4.00 -17.09
N SER A 125 10.91 4.68 -16.58
CA SER A 125 10.85 5.32 -15.26
C SER A 125 9.76 6.40 -15.20
N ALA A 126 9.66 7.25 -16.22
CA ALA A 126 8.64 8.29 -16.31
C ALA A 126 7.22 7.71 -16.39
N ALA A 127 7.01 6.64 -17.16
CA ALA A 127 5.69 6.01 -17.30
C ALA A 127 5.17 5.48 -15.95
N VAL A 128 6.01 4.77 -15.19
CA VAL A 128 5.65 4.29 -13.85
C VAL A 128 5.41 5.45 -12.89
N THR A 129 6.26 6.48 -12.93
CA THR A 129 6.13 7.66 -12.06
C THR A 129 4.82 8.41 -12.32
N ALA A 130 4.46 8.65 -13.58
CA ALA A 130 3.21 9.31 -13.97
C ALA A 130 1.96 8.52 -13.50
N ALA A 131 2.02 7.18 -13.54
CA ALA A 131 0.97 6.35 -12.97
C ALA A 131 0.89 6.47 -11.45
N LEU A 132 2.03 6.48 -10.75
CA LEU A 132 2.07 6.59 -9.29
C LEU A 132 1.57 7.95 -8.78
N GLU A 133 1.88 9.04 -9.49
CA GLU A 133 1.47 10.39 -9.13
C GLU A 133 -0.05 10.60 -9.15
N THR A 134 -0.76 9.80 -9.94
CA THR A 134 -2.22 9.89 -10.10
C THR A 134 -2.96 8.72 -9.42
N ALA A 135 -2.23 7.75 -8.87
CA ALA A 135 -2.82 6.59 -8.23
C ALA A 135 -3.39 6.93 -6.85
N LEU A 136 -4.54 6.34 -6.52
CA LEU A 136 -5.07 6.39 -5.17
C LEU A 136 -4.28 5.42 -4.29
N LEU A 137 -3.55 5.96 -3.32
CA LEU A 137 -2.72 5.20 -2.40
C LEU A 137 -3.37 5.06 -1.02
N ARG A 138 -2.97 4.02 -0.29
CA ARG A 138 -3.35 3.75 1.10
C ARG A 138 -2.11 3.52 1.95
N ARG A 139 -2.17 3.96 3.21
CA ARG A 139 -1.18 3.65 4.23
C ARG A 139 -1.45 2.23 4.73
N ARG A 140 -0.42 1.38 4.71
CA ARG A 140 -0.47 0.05 5.32
C ARG A 140 0.09 0.16 6.73
N LEU A 141 -0.74 0.00 7.74
CA LEU A 141 -0.32 0.08 9.14
C LEU A 141 -0.38 -1.30 9.79
N ARG A 142 0.69 -1.68 10.48
CA ARG A 142 0.68 -2.86 11.35
C ARG A 142 0.07 -2.45 12.68
N CYS A 143 -1.00 -3.10 13.07
CA CYS A 143 -1.75 -2.78 14.27
C CYS A 143 -1.97 -4.03 15.12
N ARG A 144 -2.28 -3.82 16.40
CA ARG A 144 -2.99 -4.78 17.23
C ARG A 144 -4.34 -4.23 17.62
N GLU A 145 -5.23 -5.14 17.92
CA GLU A 145 -6.46 -4.83 18.60
C GLU A 145 -6.21 -4.92 20.10
N LEU A 146 -6.54 -3.89 20.85
CA LEU A 146 -6.65 -3.99 22.30
C LEU A 146 -8.13 -4.11 22.64
N SER A 147 -8.48 -5.12 23.42
CA SER A 147 -9.86 -5.42 23.78
C SER A 147 -10.05 -5.48 25.28
N PHE A 148 -11.21 -5.04 25.75
CA PHE A 148 -11.60 -5.17 27.15
C PHE A 148 -13.12 -5.16 27.28
N THR A 149 -13.61 -5.58 28.44
CA THR A 149 -15.06 -5.69 28.68
C THR A 149 -15.56 -4.63 29.66
N ALA A 150 -16.75 -4.11 29.41
CA ALA A 150 -17.45 -3.17 30.29
C ALA A 150 -18.90 -3.61 30.51
N PRO A 151 -19.54 -3.26 31.65
CA PRO A 151 -20.98 -3.41 31.80
C PRO A 151 -21.72 -2.66 30.68
N HIS A 152 -22.85 -3.18 30.20
CA HIS A 152 -23.63 -2.51 29.14
C HIS A 152 -24.00 -1.06 29.49
N ALA A 153 -24.29 -0.80 30.77
CA ALA A 153 -24.61 0.54 31.27
C ALA A 153 -23.46 1.55 31.11
N ASP A 154 -22.21 1.09 31.13
CA ASP A 154 -21.02 1.93 30.98
C ASP A 154 -20.50 1.98 29.54
N ALA A 155 -20.86 1.00 28.70
CA ALA A 155 -20.26 0.80 27.38
C ALA A 155 -20.30 2.04 26.49
N GLY A 156 -21.45 2.71 26.39
CA GLY A 156 -21.60 3.90 25.55
C GLY A 156 -20.78 5.10 26.03
N ARG A 157 -20.70 5.30 27.35
CA ARG A 157 -19.89 6.37 27.96
C ARG A 157 -18.40 6.10 27.72
N VAL A 158 -17.96 4.87 27.98
CA VAL A 158 -16.57 4.45 27.82
C VAL A 158 -16.14 4.54 26.35
N GLU A 159 -16.97 4.09 25.41
CA GLU A 159 -16.69 4.24 23.98
C GLU A 159 -16.52 5.71 23.56
N ALA A 160 -17.42 6.59 24.02
CA ALA A 160 -17.34 8.02 23.71
C ALA A 160 -16.05 8.64 24.24
N GLU A 161 -15.61 8.24 25.44
CA GLU A 161 -14.38 8.73 26.05
C GLU A 161 -13.14 8.24 25.32
N ILE A 162 -13.10 6.97 24.89
CA ILE A 162 -12.05 6.42 24.04
C ILE A 162 -11.92 7.22 22.74
N ARG A 163 -13.05 7.51 22.07
CA ARG A 163 -13.05 8.31 20.84
C ARG A 163 -12.57 9.73 21.09
N ALA A 164 -12.95 10.34 22.22
CA ALA A 164 -12.50 11.68 22.60
C ALA A 164 -10.98 11.75 22.82
N HIS A 165 -10.33 10.64 23.22
CA HIS A 165 -8.88 10.51 23.32
C HIS A 165 -8.20 10.18 21.98
N GLY A 166 -8.95 10.13 20.87
CA GLY A 166 -8.40 9.96 19.51
C GLY A 166 -8.18 8.50 19.08
N TYR A 167 -8.58 7.53 19.90
CA TYR A 167 -8.45 6.12 19.51
C TYR A 167 -9.47 5.74 18.43
N THR A 168 -9.03 4.86 17.51
CA THR A 168 -9.92 4.24 16.53
C THR A 168 -10.66 3.07 17.18
N VAL A 169 -11.93 3.28 17.51
CA VAL A 169 -12.81 2.22 18.06
C VAL A 169 -13.37 1.34 16.93
N LEU A 170 -13.19 0.04 17.08
CA LEU A 170 -13.76 -1.00 16.23
C LEU A 170 -15.19 -1.35 16.70
N PRO A 171 -16.00 -2.08 15.91
CA PRO A 171 -17.34 -2.49 16.33
C PRO A 171 -17.34 -3.17 17.71
N THR A 172 -18.27 -2.75 18.56
CA THR A 172 -18.47 -3.29 19.91
C THR A 172 -19.36 -4.53 19.84
N ASP A 173 -18.91 -5.65 20.42
CA ASP A 173 -19.73 -6.86 20.57
C ASP A 173 -20.47 -6.82 21.92
N TYR A 174 -21.71 -7.27 21.95
CA TYR A 174 -22.51 -7.37 23.16
C TYR A 174 -22.85 -8.84 23.43
N ASP A 175 -22.45 -9.32 24.61
CA ASP A 175 -22.88 -10.63 25.12
C ASP A 175 -24.00 -10.47 26.17
N ALA A 176 -24.39 -11.56 26.83
CA ALA A 176 -25.49 -11.58 27.81
C ALA A 176 -25.26 -10.68 29.05
N ALA A 177 -24.02 -10.31 29.36
CA ALA A 177 -23.66 -9.58 30.58
C ALA A 177 -22.79 -8.34 30.34
N ARG A 178 -22.00 -8.30 29.27
CA ARG A 178 -20.98 -7.27 29.03
C ARG A 178 -20.89 -6.87 27.56
N ALA A 179 -20.31 -5.69 27.34
CA ALA A 179 -19.89 -5.22 26.03
C ALA A 179 -18.37 -5.39 25.91
N THR A 180 -17.90 -5.91 24.78
CA THR A 180 -16.49 -6.00 24.43
C THR A 180 -16.13 -4.82 23.54
N LEU A 181 -15.39 -3.86 24.11
CA LEU A 181 -14.86 -2.72 23.39
C LEU A 181 -13.49 -3.06 22.81
N ARG A 182 -13.21 -2.54 21.62
CA ARG A 182 -12.00 -2.83 20.86
C ARG A 182 -11.43 -1.55 20.27
N VAL A 183 -10.13 -1.34 20.45
CA VAL A 183 -9.41 -0.23 19.85
C VAL A 183 -8.28 -0.74 18.97
N LEU A 184 -8.05 -0.06 17.86
CA LEU A 184 -6.94 -0.35 16.97
C LEU A 184 -5.74 0.54 17.36
N VAL A 185 -4.61 -0.10 17.64
CA VAL A 185 -3.37 0.57 18.08
C VAL A 185 -2.22 0.15 17.17
N PRO A 186 -1.30 1.05 16.77
CA PRO A 186 -0.07 0.66 16.08
C PRO A 186 0.68 -0.45 16.84
N ASP A 187 1.19 -1.46 16.13
CA ASP A 187 1.96 -2.58 16.72
C ASP A 187 3.41 -2.15 17.03
N ARG A 188 3.54 -1.19 17.93
CA ARG A 188 4.81 -0.64 18.43
C ARG A 188 4.73 -0.61 19.96
N ALA A 189 5.84 -0.95 20.62
CA ALA A 189 5.86 -1.13 22.07
C ALA A 189 5.35 0.12 22.82
N ASP A 190 5.84 1.30 22.44
CA ASP A 190 5.46 2.57 23.06
C ASP A 190 3.98 2.89 22.82
N ASP A 191 3.50 2.80 21.57
CA ASP A 191 2.09 3.03 21.22
C ASP A 191 1.14 2.08 21.99
N LEU A 192 1.53 0.82 22.17
CA LEU A 192 0.76 -0.14 22.95
C LEU A 192 0.80 0.16 24.46
N ALA A 193 1.93 0.63 24.99
CA ALA A 193 2.05 1.02 26.39
C ALA A 193 1.17 2.26 26.67
N ASP A 194 1.31 3.30 25.85
CA ASP A 194 0.53 4.53 25.95
C ASP A 194 -0.98 4.27 25.83
N ALA A 195 -1.37 3.36 24.92
CA ALA A 195 -2.76 2.95 24.79
C ALA A 195 -3.30 2.25 26.04
N ARG A 196 -2.51 1.36 26.66
CA ARG A 196 -2.93 0.68 27.90
C ARG A 196 -3.09 1.66 29.04
N ASP A 197 -2.17 2.59 29.20
CA ASP A 197 -2.24 3.61 30.25
C ASP A 197 -3.45 4.53 30.05
N GLY A 198 -3.73 4.95 28.82
CA GLY A 198 -4.92 5.73 28.48
C GLY A 198 -6.23 4.98 28.76
N LEU A 199 -6.33 3.72 28.34
CA LEU A 199 -7.49 2.87 28.60
C LEU A 199 -7.69 2.59 30.10
N ALA A 200 -6.60 2.41 30.85
CA ALA A 200 -6.65 2.27 32.30
C ALA A 200 -7.20 3.54 32.94
N GLY A 201 -6.78 4.74 32.50
CA GLY A 201 -7.33 6.01 32.95
C GLY A 201 -8.85 6.11 32.75
N ILE A 202 -9.32 5.85 31.53
CA ILE A 202 -10.75 5.91 31.15
C ILE A 202 -11.60 4.93 31.98
N THR A 203 -11.05 3.76 32.27
CA THR A 203 -11.78 2.68 32.96
C THR A 203 -11.57 2.71 34.48
N SER A 204 -10.84 3.70 34.99
CA SER A 204 -10.39 3.78 36.39
C SER A 204 -9.65 2.52 36.84
N GLY A 205 -8.88 1.91 35.94
CA GLY A 205 -8.11 0.69 36.17
C GLY A 205 -8.93 -0.60 36.24
N ARG A 206 -10.23 -0.56 35.88
CA ARG A 206 -11.12 -1.73 35.99
C ARG A 206 -11.15 -2.62 34.75
N ALA A 207 -10.54 -2.18 33.65
CA ALA A 207 -10.44 -2.99 32.45
C ALA A 207 -9.22 -3.89 32.47
N ASP A 208 -9.45 -5.18 32.30
CA ASP A 208 -8.41 -6.12 31.90
C ASP A 208 -8.25 -6.04 30.38
N VAL A 209 -7.13 -5.49 29.91
CA VAL A 209 -6.88 -5.21 28.50
C VAL A 209 -6.12 -6.38 27.88
N LEU A 210 -6.73 -7.00 26.89
CA LEU A 210 -6.18 -8.15 26.16
C LEU A 210 -5.63 -7.71 24.80
N ASP A 211 -4.44 -8.22 24.46
CA ASP A 211 -3.80 -7.99 23.18
C ASP A 211 -4.29 -9.01 22.13
N GLY A 212 -4.81 -8.51 21.03
CA GLY A 212 -5.01 -9.27 19.81
C GLY A 212 -3.70 -9.54 19.06
N ALA A 213 -3.77 -10.47 18.09
CA ALA A 213 -2.65 -10.75 17.21
C ALA A 213 -2.32 -9.54 16.30
N PRO A 214 -1.06 -9.36 15.90
CA PRO A 214 -0.67 -8.38 14.88
C PRO A 214 -1.45 -8.60 13.57
N GLN A 215 -1.98 -7.51 13.03
CA GLN A 215 -2.71 -7.49 11.77
C GLN A 215 -2.33 -6.26 10.95
N TRP A 216 -2.44 -6.38 9.62
CA TRP A 216 -2.25 -5.23 8.72
C TRP A 216 -3.59 -4.59 8.41
N ARG A 217 -3.64 -3.26 8.45
CA ARG A 217 -4.82 -2.47 8.10
C ARG A 217 -4.50 -1.41 7.07
N ASP A 218 -5.46 -1.20 6.18
CA ASP A 218 -5.42 -0.17 5.16
C ASP A 218 -6.07 1.10 5.71
N LEU A 219 -5.28 2.16 5.82
CA LEU A 219 -5.77 3.47 6.21
C LEU A 219 -5.74 4.44 5.03
N PRO A 220 -6.66 5.40 4.95
CA PRO A 220 -6.52 6.54 4.05
C PRO A 220 -5.16 7.23 4.23
N LEU A 221 -4.64 7.79 3.13
CA LEU A 221 -3.59 8.81 3.24
C LEU A 221 -4.27 10.13 3.58
N GLU A 222 -3.75 10.80 4.60
CA GLU A 222 -4.16 12.14 5.03
C GLU A 222 -3.50 13.24 4.18
#